data_AF-A0A208ZYM0-F1
#
_entry.id   AF-A0A208ZYM0-F1
#
_cell.length_a   1.000
_cell.length_b   1.000
_cell.length_c   1.000
_cell.angle_alpha   90.00
_cell.angle_beta   90.00
_cell.angle_gamma   90.00
#
_symmetry.space_group_name_H-M   'P 1'
#
loop_
_entity.id
_entity.type
_entity.pdbx_description
1 polymer ?
#
loop_
_entity_poly.entity_id
_entity_poly.type
_entity_poly.pdbx_seq_one_letter_code
_entity_poly.pdbx_strand_id
1 'polypeptide(L)'
;MTIEKNKINSTTFKKIKFISSKCGSGKGIYMRDEIKKQLETDNNHHIIVMPTKKLIEQFQGYFSDFYDNVIVVVSSDEKDFKKYDKLLPRINSVLYSKSSNILMVTEKMFYRIDPLILRDWNVWIDDCNKFCDLKIRGIRKDDKKELLSIYNKLFITSDSFVEISSIKNDPVNFKYKSVKINDKIELSEDIESLLKLYQEMSFYHQVVVLYDSLIGKAGQLVIAGWYDLSKYVDEGISITYMSNKFESSLLYKRWSYLFEEVKIEVKYSDKIQTNDNRIDVKYFFDCTKKDRGLSKGMMCNGKLDSNVRLVMEYLKNELKNIDYYWTTNDKSLFTLGGNKITPNQRGMNHLMDKTVSVFMAAMNAHPNSAEYLRDLFNFTTQDIVEEYEFETMYQFIYRSVVRDYSSSERVIVYVFDSEQAYAIPSGSVQKIDLGLSSNKKKTGSKEKIDAPLALKNNFKTWKSRNNNRADTFIRFNKWVEKVLRSTIECREEDFYQLRKTLSVEKKL
;
A
#
# COMPACT_ATOMS: atom_id res chain seq x y z
N MET A 1 45.28 -22.40 10.49
CA MET A 1 44.14 -23.33 10.50
C MET A 1 43.17 -22.90 9.43
N THR A 2 43.17 -23.65 8.35
CA THR A 2 42.45 -23.41 7.10
C THR A 2 40.98 -23.76 7.31
N ILE A 3 40.07 -22.80 7.16
CA ILE A 3 38.63 -23.07 7.19
C ILE A 3 38.24 -23.50 5.78
N GLU A 4 37.90 -24.78 5.64
CA GLU A 4 37.34 -25.37 4.43
C GLU A 4 36.04 -24.66 4.04
N LYS A 5 35.99 -24.26 2.76
CA LYS A 5 34.76 -23.89 2.08
C LYS A 5 33.87 -25.13 2.00
N ASN A 6 32.93 -25.26 2.93
CA ASN A 6 31.81 -26.16 2.76
C ASN A 6 31.02 -25.72 1.52
N LYS A 7 31.14 -26.53 0.46
CA LYS A 7 30.22 -26.54 -0.68
C LYS A 7 28.82 -26.77 -0.13
N ILE A 8 28.03 -25.71 -0.09
CA ILE A 8 26.58 -25.82 0.03
C ILE A 8 26.11 -26.49 -1.25
N ASN A 9 25.64 -27.73 -1.14
CA ASN A 9 24.88 -28.40 -2.20
C ASN A 9 23.79 -27.44 -2.67
N SER A 10 23.78 -27.11 -3.97
CA SER A 10 22.69 -26.33 -4.57
C SER A 10 21.44 -27.21 -4.63
N THR A 11 20.73 -27.35 -3.52
CA THR A 11 19.31 -27.68 -3.57
C THR A 11 18.63 -26.55 -4.36
N THR A 12 18.20 -26.86 -5.57
CA THR A 12 17.38 -25.95 -6.37
C THR A 12 16.09 -25.71 -5.59
N PHE A 13 16.03 -24.63 -4.83
CA PHE A 13 14.81 -24.25 -4.11
C PHE A 13 13.69 -24.07 -5.14
N LYS A 14 12.55 -24.74 -4.92
CA LYS A 14 11.36 -24.55 -5.75
C LYS A 14 10.95 -23.08 -5.66
N LYS A 15 10.96 -22.38 -6.78
CA LYS A 15 10.53 -20.99 -6.84
C LYS A 15 9.02 -20.88 -7.04
N ILE A 16 8.45 -19.77 -6.56
CA ILE A 16 7.09 -19.37 -6.90
C ILE A 16 7.09 -18.86 -8.34
N LYS A 17 6.15 -19.36 -9.14
CA LYS A 17 5.98 -18.89 -10.51
C LYS A 17 5.21 -17.59 -10.53
N PHE A 18 5.50 -16.74 -11.50
CA PHE A 18 4.63 -15.61 -11.81
C PHE A 18 4.48 -15.38 -13.30
N ILE A 19 3.31 -14.86 -13.67
CA ILE A 19 2.95 -14.41 -15.00
C ILE A 19 2.73 -12.90 -14.91
N SER A 20 3.59 -12.15 -15.58
CA SER A 20 3.44 -10.71 -15.72
C SER A 20 2.95 -10.36 -17.12
N SER A 21 1.76 -9.76 -17.20
CA SER A 21 1.28 -9.21 -18.47
C SER A 21 0.30 -8.08 -18.22
N LYS A 22 0.15 -7.19 -19.20
CA LYS A 22 -0.64 -5.97 -19.07
C LYS A 22 -2.10 -6.22 -18.64
N CYS A 23 -2.76 -5.21 -18.08
CA CYS A 23 -4.19 -5.30 -17.77
C CYS A 23 -4.99 -5.65 -19.03
N GLY A 24 -6.00 -6.50 -18.89
CA GLY A 24 -6.85 -6.92 -20.01
C GLY A 24 -6.23 -7.99 -20.93
N SER A 25 -4.94 -8.31 -20.82
CA SER A 25 -4.22 -9.20 -21.75
C SER A 25 -4.80 -10.61 -21.95
N GLY A 26 -5.65 -11.07 -21.03
CA GLY A 26 -6.29 -12.39 -21.08
C GLY A 26 -5.79 -13.40 -20.03
N LYS A 27 -5.05 -12.97 -18.99
CA LYS A 27 -4.55 -13.84 -17.91
C LYS A 27 -5.60 -14.80 -17.33
N GLY A 28 -6.80 -14.30 -17.03
CA GLY A 28 -7.89 -15.13 -16.50
C GLY A 28 -8.38 -16.20 -17.49
N ILE A 29 -8.34 -15.93 -18.80
CA ILE A 29 -8.67 -16.91 -19.85
C ILE A 29 -7.58 -17.98 -19.91
N TYR A 30 -6.31 -17.57 -19.88
CA TYR A 30 -5.17 -18.50 -19.84
C TYR A 30 -5.27 -19.45 -18.65
N MET A 31 -5.48 -18.92 -17.44
CA MET A 31 -5.64 -19.74 -16.23
C MET A 31 -6.79 -20.75 -16.37
N ARG A 32 -7.93 -20.31 -16.90
CA ARG A 32 -9.09 -21.18 -17.16
C ARG A 32 -8.74 -22.32 -18.11
N ASP A 33 -8.11 -22.01 -19.23
CA ASP A 33 -7.79 -22.99 -20.27
C ASP A 33 -6.72 -23.98 -19.79
N GLU A 34 -5.74 -23.52 -19.01
CA GLU A 34 -4.71 -24.36 -18.41
C GLU A 34 -5.30 -25.30 -17.35
N ILE A 35 -6.19 -24.80 -16.48
CA ILE A 35 -6.90 -25.64 -15.50
C ILE A 35 -7.77 -26.69 -16.21
N LYS A 36 -8.52 -26.29 -17.25
CA LYS A 36 -9.34 -27.23 -18.03
C LYS A 36 -8.50 -28.36 -18.60
N LYS A 37 -7.39 -28.03 -19.26
CA LYS A 37 -6.46 -29.02 -19.81
C LYS A 37 -5.93 -29.96 -18.73
N GLN A 38 -5.52 -29.42 -17.59
CA GLN A 38 -4.97 -30.21 -16.49
C GLN A 38 -6.00 -31.14 -15.85
N LEU A 39 -7.29 -30.77 -15.80
CA LEU A 39 -8.37 -31.63 -15.32
C LEU A 39 -8.73 -32.74 -16.31
N GLU A 40 -8.57 -32.50 -17.61
CA GLU A 40 -8.79 -33.51 -18.66
C GLU A 40 -7.68 -34.57 -18.71
N THR A 41 -6.44 -34.18 -18.38
CA THR A 41 -5.27 -35.08 -18.46
C THR A 41 -4.88 -35.71 -17.14
N ASP A 42 -5.12 -35.03 -16.02
CA ASP A 42 -4.71 -35.45 -14.67
C ASP A 42 -5.84 -35.22 -13.65
N ASN A 43 -5.84 -35.95 -12.53
CA ASN A 43 -6.75 -35.67 -11.40
C ASN A 43 -6.17 -34.58 -10.48
N ASN A 44 -5.76 -33.45 -11.06
CA ASN A 44 -5.13 -32.34 -10.33
C ASN A 44 -6.14 -31.53 -9.52
N HIS A 45 -5.66 -30.92 -8.43
CA HIS A 45 -6.46 -30.07 -7.56
C HIS A 45 -5.96 -28.63 -7.64
N HIS A 46 -6.88 -27.67 -7.67
CA HIS A 46 -6.61 -26.28 -7.93
C HIS A 46 -7.23 -25.38 -6.87
N ILE A 47 -6.44 -24.43 -6.37
CA ILE A 47 -6.95 -23.33 -5.55
C ILE A 47 -6.87 -22.06 -6.38
N ILE A 48 -7.99 -21.35 -6.50
CA ILE A 48 -8.05 -20.07 -7.17
C ILE A 48 -8.24 -19.00 -6.09
N VAL A 49 -7.24 -18.13 -5.97
CA VAL A 49 -7.17 -17.07 -4.98
C VAL A 49 -7.45 -15.74 -5.65
N MET A 50 -8.47 -15.05 -5.15
CA MET A 50 -8.96 -13.78 -5.69
C MET A 50 -9.00 -12.70 -4.60
N PRO A 51 -8.89 -11.40 -4.94
CA PRO A 51 -8.77 -10.36 -3.92
C PRO A 51 -10.12 -10.05 -3.25
N THR A 52 -11.24 -10.32 -3.92
CA THR A 52 -12.59 -10.03 -3.40
C THR A 52 -13.58 -11.15 -3.69
N LYS A 53 -14.67 -11.20 -2.92
CA LYS A 53 -15.74 -12.18 -3.14
C LYS A 53 -16.51 -11.95 -4.44
N LYS A 54 -16.78 -10.69 -4.77
CA LYS A 54 -17.48 -10.31 -6.00
C LYS A 54 -16.75 -10.82 -7.25
N LEU A 55 -15.42 -10.86 -7.19
CA LEU A 55 -14.60 -11.47 -8.22
C LEU A 55 -14.75 -12.98 -8.27
N ILE A 56 -14.77 -13.65 -7.13
CA ILE A 56 -14.97 -15.09 -7.05
C ILE A 56 -16.32 -15.46 -7.67
N GLU A 57 -17.39 -14.74 -7.33
CA GLU A 57 -18.72 -14.94 -7.90
C GLU A 57 -18.72 -14.78 -9.43
N GLN A 58 -18.01 -13.77 -9.95
CA GLN A 58 -17.88 -13.56 -11.40
C GLN A 58 -17.05 -14.64 -12.10
N PHE A 59 -15.95 -15.06 -11.49
CA PHE A 59 -15.04 -16.06 -12.05
C PHE A 59 -15.56 -17.47 -11.88
N GLN A 60 -16.43 -17.76 -10.92
CA GLN A 60 -17.02 -19.08 -10.72
C GLN A 60 -17.69 -19.57 -12.01
N GLY A 61 -18.44 -18.70 -12.68
CA GLY A 61 -19.07 -19.00 -13.97
C GLY A 61 -18.09 -19.48 -15.04
N TYR A 62 -16.83 -18.99 -15.03
CA TYR A 62 -15.83 -19.39 -16.02
C TYR A 62 -15.45 -20.87 -15.90
N PHE A 63 -15.55 -21.43 -14.70
CA PHE A 63 -15.20 -22.82 -14.41
C PHE A 63 -16.44 -23.72 -14.46
N SER A 64 -17.58 -23.23 -14.02
CA SER A 64 -18.86 -23.94 -14.10
C SER A 64 -19.26 -24.31 -15.54
N ASP A 65 -18.74 -23.59 -16.56
CA ASP A 65 -18.95 -23.92 -17.97
C ASP A 65 -18.37 -25.28 -18.39
N PHE A 66 -17.38 -25.82 -17.68
CA PHE A 66 -16.74 -27.11 -18.02
C PHE A 66 -16.49 -28.02 -16.82
N TYR A 67 -16.84 -27.61 -15.59
CA TYR A 67 -16.65 -28.39 -14.39
C TYR A 67 -17.80 -28.17 -13.38
N ASP A 68 -18.55 -29.24 -13.11
CA ASP A 68 -19.76 -29.15 -12.28
C ASP A 68 -19.47 -28.98 -10.78
N ASN A 69 -18.30 -29.45 -10.31
CA ASN A 69 -17.97 -29.49 -8.88
C ASN A 69 -16.95 -28.41 -8.48
N VAL A 70 -17.31 -27.13 -8.63
CA VAL A 70 -16.52 -25.98 -8.14
C VAL A 70 -16.98 -25.59 -6.74
N ILE A 71 -16.10 -25.63 -5.74
CA ILE A 71 -16.41 -25.19 -4.38
C ILE A 71 -15.91 -23.76 -4.16
N VAL A 72 -16.82 -22.89 -3.73
CA VAL A 72 -16.51 -21.54 -3.26
C VAL A 72 -16.63 -21.50 -1.74
N VAL A 73 -15.65 -20.89 -1.06
CA VAL A 73 -15.73 -20.65 0.39
C VAL A 73 -15.41 -19.19 0.71
N VAL A 74 -16.45 -18.38 0.86
CA VAL A 74 -16.43 -16.97 1.25
C VAL A 74 -17.50 -16.65 2.30
N SER A 75 -17.35 -15.53 3.01
CA SER A 75 -18.21 -15.20 4.17
C SER A 75 -19.69 -14.89 3.86
N SER A 76 -20.14 -15.01 2.60
CA SER A 76 -21.52 -14.77 2.17
C SER A 76 -22.23 -16.00 1.62
N ASP A 77 -21.61 -17.19 1.65
CA ASP A 77 -22.17 -18.40 1.02
C ASP A 77 -23.42 -18.97 1.72
N GLU A 78 -23.87 -18.40 2.85
CA GLU A 78 -25.14 -18.77 3.51
C GLU A 78 -25.85 -17.57 4.17
N LYS A 79 -27.20 -17.54 4.03
CA LYS A 79 -28.09 -16.56 4.68
C LYS A 79 -28.18 -16.72 6.21
N ASP A 80 -27.71 -17.85 6.74
CA ASP A 80 -27.73 -18.20 8.18
C ASP A 80 -26.32 -18.30 8.77
N PHE A 81 -25.47 -17.30 8.51
CA PHE A 81 -24.15 -17.18 9.12
C PHE A 81 -24.26 -17.03 10.65
N LYS A 82 -24.31 -18.15 11.38
CA LYS A 82 -24.06 -18.18 12.82
C LYS A 82 -22.58 -17.88 13.03
N LYS A 83 -22.30 -17.03 14.02
CA LYS A 83 -21.00 -16.51 14.52
C LYS A 83 -19.86 -17.55 14.69
N TYR A 84 -20.09 -18.84 14.41
CA TYR A 84 -19.22 -19.96 14.73
C TYR A 84 -18.81 -20.87 13.55
N ASP A 85 -19.40 -20.75 12.35
CA ASP A 85 -18.85 -21.45 11.17
C ASP A 85 -17.67 -20.67 10.59
N LYS A 86 -16.50 -20.94 11.16
CA LYS A 86 -15.24 -20.32 10.78
C LYS A 86 -14.87 -20.80 9.37
N LEU A 87 -14.65 -19.84 8.45
CA LEU A 87 -14.26 -20.10 7.06
C LEU A 87 -13.04 -21.03 6.93
N LEU A 88 -12.05 -20.88 7.83
CA LEU A 88 -10.80 -21.64 7.77
C LEU A 88 -11.02 -23.15 7.96
N PRO A 89 -11.74 -23.65 9.00
CA PRO A 89 -12.15 -25.05 9.09
C PRO A 89 -12.84 -25.61 7.84
N ARG A 90 -13.72 -24.84 7.19
CA ARG A 90 -14.39 -25.28 5.95
C ARG A 90 -13.40 -25.43 4.79
N ILE A 91 -12.54 -24.43 4.58
CA ILE A 91 -11.45 -24.49 3.61
C ILE A 91 -10.59 -25.73 3.88
N ASN A 92 -10.17 -25.92 5.14
CA ASN A 92 -9.34 -27.06 5.52
C ASN A 92 -10.06 -28.40 5.26
N SER A 93 -11.37 -28.49 5.51
CA SER A 93 -12.16 -29.69 5.23
C SER A 93 -12.14 -30.05 3.74
N VAL A 94 -12.30 -29.06 2.84
CA VAL A 94 -12.19 -29.28 1.38
C VAL A 94 -10.78 -29.72 1.00
N LEU A 95 -9.75 -29.06 1.55
CA LEU A 95 -8.35 -29.37 1.27
C LEU A 95 -7.94 -30.79 1.71
N TYR A 96 -8.40 -31.23 2.88
CA TYR A 96 -8.13 -32.57 3.41
C TYR A 96 -8.93 -33.66 2.69
N SER A 97 -10.24 -33.44 2.51
CA SER A 97 -11.12 -34.44 1.89
C SER A 97 -10.94 -34.54 0.38
N LYS A 98 -10.36 -33.50 -0.25
CA LYS A 98 -10.28 -33.36 -1.70
C LYS A 98 -11.66 -33.53 -2.35
N SER A 99 -12.69 -32.98 -1.70
CA SER A 99 -14.09 -33.10 -2.13
C SER A 99 -14.40 -32.39 -3.46
N SER A 100 -13.48 -31.57 -3.96
CA SER A 100 -13.54 -30.90 -5.25
C SER A 100 -12.12 -30.67 -5.78
N ASN A 101 -11.97 -30.67 -7.11
CA ASN A 101 -10.74 -30.33 -7.80
C ASN A 101 -10.54 -28.82 -7.96
N ILE A 102 -11.56 -27.98 -7.74
CA ILE A 102 -11.47 -26.53 -7.85
C ILE A 102 -12.04 -25.89 -6.58
N LEU A 103 -11.17 -25.29 -5.78
CA LEU A 103 -11.52 -24.50 -4.61
C LEU A 103 -11.25 -23.02 -4.87
N MET A 104 -12.24 -22.15 -4.67
CA MET A 104 -12.08 -20.71 -4.78
C MET A 104 -12.13 -20.05 -3.40
N VAL A 105 -11.13 -19.22 -3.08
CA VAL A 105 -11.01 -18.51 -1.80
C VAL A 105 -10.51 -17.08 -1.99
N THR A 106 -10.74 -16.23 -0.99
CA THR A 106 -10.16 -14.88 -0.99
C THR A 106 -8.68 -14.89 -0.58
N GLU A 107 -7.89 -13.95 -1.10
CA GLU A 107 -6.50 -13.66 -0.68
C GLU A 107 -6.32 -13.67 0.84
N LYS A 108 -7.18 -12.94 1.56
CA LYS A 108 -7.14 -12.85 3.03
C LYS A 108 -7.26 -14.18 3.76
N MET A 109 -7.92 -15.17 3.14
CA MET A 109 -8.10 -16.50 3.72
C MET A 109 -6.98 -17.44 3.30
N PHE A 110 -6.49 -17.34 2.06
CA PHE A 110 -5.38 -18.13 1.56
C PHE A 110 -4.16 -18.06 2.48
N TYR A 111 -3.75 -16.86 2.87
CA TYR A 111 -2.60 -16.67 3.77
C TYR A 111 -2.81 -17.12 5.22
N ARG A 112 -3.97 -17.70 5.56
CA ARG A 112 -4.23 -18.30 6.88
C ARG A 112 -4.18 -19.82 6.84
N ILE A 113 -4.09 -20.39 5.65
CA ILE A 113 -3.99 -21.82 5.44
C ILE A 113 -2.58 -22.24 5.82
N ASP A 114 -2.47 -23.32 6.59
CA ASP A 114 -1.17 -23.95 6.86
C ASP A 114 -0.58 -24.45 5.54
N PRO A 115 0.63 -24.00 5.14
CA PRO A 115 1.22 -24.43 3.88
C PRO A 115 1.30 -25.96 3.73
N LEU A 116 1.43 -26.72 4.82
CA LEU A 116 1.49 -28.19 4.79
C LEU A 116 0.29 -28.84 4.09
N ILE A 117 -0.90 -28.25 4.22
CA ILE A 117 -2.13 -28.82 3.63
C ILE A 117 -2.31 -28.47 2.14
N LEU A 118 -1.38 -27.69 1.58
CA LEU A 118 -1.39 -27.26 0.18
C LEU A 118 -0.50 -28.12 -0.74
N ARG A 119 0.25 -29.09 -0.23
CA ARG A 119 1.31 -29.81 -0.98
C ARG A 119 0.84 -30.52 -2.26
N ASP A 120 -0.44 -30.85 -2.36
CA ASP A 120 -1.06 -31.51 -3.52
C ASP A 120 -1.96 -30.58 -4.35
N TRP A 121 -1.93 -29.29 -4.07
CA TRP A 121 -2.78 -28.30 -4.72
C TRP A 121 -1.94 -27.35 -5.57
N ASN A 122 -2.41 -27.10 -6.79
CA ASN A 122 -1.89 -26.05 -7.66
C ASN A 122 -2.62 -24.74 -7.34
N VAL A 123 -1.90 -23.77 -6.79
CA VAL A 123 -2.44 -22.49 -6.37
C VAL A 123 -2.25 -21.44 -7.47
N TRP A 124 -3.35 -20.84 -7.88
CA TRP A 124 -3.41 -19.72 -8.81
C TRP A 124 -3.84 -18.47 -8.06
N ILE A 125 -3.05 -17.40 -8.15
CA ILE A 125 -3.28 -16.15 -7.41
C ILE A 125 -3.45 -15.00 -8.41
N ASP A 126 -4.68 -14.52 -8.61
CA ASP A 126 -5.00 -13.51 -9.63
C ASP A 126 -5.11 -12.10 -9.03
N ASP A 127 -4.24 -11.20 -9.47
CA ASP A 127 -4.07 -9.80 -9.05
C ASP A 127 -3.92 -9.58 -7.52
N CYS A 128 -3.66 -10.61 -6.72
CA CYS A 128 -3.50 -10.48 -5.26
C CYS A 128 -2.07 -10.10 -4.85
N ASN A 129 -1.69 -8.84 -5.05
CA ASN A 129 -0.34 -8.34 -4.74
C ASN A 129 -0.21 -7.75 -3.32
N LYS A 130 -1.28 -7.67 -2.54
CA LYS A 130 -1.23 -7.00 -1.23
C LYS A 130 -0.54 -7.90 -0.21
N PHE A 131 0.73 -7.63 0.06
CA PHE A 131 1.50 -8.47 0.99
C PHE A 131 1.62 -7.92 2.41
N CYS A 132 1.45 -6.61 2.61
CA CYS A 132 1.61 -5.97 3.91
C CYS A 132 0.48 -4.98 4.23
N ASP A 133 0.37 -4.64 5.51
CA ASP A 133 -0.46 -3.54 6.00
C ASP A 133 0.30 -2.75 7.08
N LEU A 134 -0.01 -1.45 7.15
CA LEU A 134 0.60 -0.52 8.06
C LEU A 134 -0.49 0.36 8.68
N LYS A 135 -0.67 0.27 10.00
CA LYS A 135 -1.57 1.16 10.74
C LYS A 135 -0.74 2.21 11.47
N ILE A 136 -1.02 3.48 11.20
CA ILE A 136 -0.42 4.63 11.87
C ILE A 136 -1.53 5.41 12.58
N ARG A 137 -1.38 5.64 13.88
CA ARG A 137 -2.34 6.41 14.68
C ARG A 137 -1.62 7.45 15.54
N GLY A 138 -1.90 8.72 15.31
CA GLY A 138 -1.36 9.81 16.13
C GLY A 138 -1.81 9.72 17.59
N ILE A 139 -0.95 10.14 18.50
CA ILE A 139 -1.22 10.19 19.94
C ILE A 139 -1.18 11.66 20.35
N ARG A 140 -2.30 12.20 20.85
CA ARG A 140 -2.33 13.56 21.41
C ARG A 140 -1.50 13.59 22.70
N LYS A 141 -0.91 14.76 23.00
CA LYS A 141 -0.06 14.91 24.20
C LYS A 141 -0.83 14.58 25.49
N ASP A 142 -2.08 15.03 25.56
CA ASP A 142 -2.91 14.91 26.75
C ASP A 142 -3.34 13.45 27.00
N ASP A 143 -3.54 12.67 25.93
CA ASP A 143 -3.96 11.25 26.00
C ASP A 143 -2.78 10.27 26.10
N LYS A 144 -1.54 10.77 26.12
CA LYS A 144 -0.34 9.96 25.89
C LYS A 144 -0.16 8.86 26.93
N LYS A 145 -0.31 9.18 28.22
CA LYS A 145 -0.06 8.21 29.30
C LYS A 145 -1.08 7.06 29.27
N GLU A 146 -2.35 7.38 29.05
CA GLU A 146 -3.44 6.42 28.99
C GLU A 146 -3.31 5.51 27.76
N LEU A 147 -3.11 6.08 26.56
CA LEU A 147 -2.96 5.30 25.33
C LEU A 147 -1.75 4.37 25.37
N LEU A 148 -0.63 4.78 25.98
CA LEU A 148 0.53 3.90 26.16
C LEU A 148 0.23 2.74 27.10
N SER A 149 -0.53 2.97 28.18
CA SER A 149 -0.98 1.88 29.07
C SER A 149 -1.85 0.89 28.31
N ILE A 150 -2.76 1.38 27.46
CA ILE A 150 -3.61 0.54 26.61
C ILE A 150 -2.77 -0.27 25.63
N TYR A 151 -1.83 0.35 24.91
CA TYR A 151 -0.97 -0.37 23.97
C TYR A 151 -0.11 -1.45 24.63
N ASN A 152 0.45 -1.19 25.82
CA ASN A 152 1.23 -2.19 26.56
C ASN A 152 0.39 -3.37 27.05
N LYS A 153 -0.93 -3.19 27.22
CA LYS A 153 -1.86 -4.31 27.50
C LYS A 153 -2.20 -5.06 26.21
N LEU A 154 -2.47 -4.32 25.12
CA LEU A 154 -2.89 -4.84 23.82
C LEU A 154 -1.81 -5.67 23.12
N PHE A 155 -0.54 -5.31 23.26
CA PHE A 155 0.56 -5.95 22.54
C PHE A 155 1.46 -6.74 23.49
N ILE A 156 1.51 -8.06 23.29
CA ILE A 156 2.50 -8.93 23.91
C ILE A 156 3.76 -8.86 23.04
N THR A 157 4.77 -8.14 23.50
CA THR A 157 6.00 -7.87 22.75
C THR A 157 7.08 -8.91 23.01
N SER A 158 7.88 -9.25 22.00
CA SER A 158 9.12 -10.01 22.18
C SER A 158 10.16 -9.23 23.00
N ASP A 159 11.04 -9.97 23.67
CA ASP A 159 12.17 -9.39 24.40
C ASP A 159 13.21 -8.79 23.45
N SER A 160 13.47 -9.48 22.33
CA SER A 160 14.39 -9.06 21.27
C SER A 160 13.73 -8.19 20.20
N PHE A 161 14.55 -7.41 19.49
CA PHE A 161 14.17 -6.71 18.28
C PHE A 161 14.20 -7.64 17.07
N VAL A 162 13.44 -7.28 16.03
CA VAL A 162 13.41 -8.01 14.76
C VAL A 162 14.61 -7.62 13.91
N GLU A 163 15.27 -8.62 13.34
CA GLU A 163 16.29 -8.42 12.32
C GLU A 163 15.61 -8.08 10.98
N ILE A 164 15.73 -6.82 10.55
CA ILE A 164 15.14 -6.29 9.33
C ILE A 164 16.20 -6.18 8.21
N SER A 165 17.43 -5.83 8.59
CA SER A 165 18.60 -5.70 7.71
C SER A 165 19.60 -6.80 8.02
N SER A 166 20.18 -7.40 6.97
CA SER A 166 21.26 -8.39 7.11
C SER A 166 22.60 -7.78 7.55
N ILE A 167 22.68 -6.44 7.65
CA ILE A 167 23.88 -5.74 8.11
C ILE A 167 23.90 -5.75 9.64
N LYS A 168 24.96 -6.35 10.21
CA LYS A 168 25.18 -6.38 11.66
C LYS A 168 25.25 -4.95 12.21
N ASN A 169 24.51 -4.67 13.27
CA ASN A 169 24.40 -3.37 13.94
C ASN A 169 23.74 -2.24 13.11
N ASP A 170 23.01 -2.56 12.04
CA ASP A 170 22.17 -1.57 11.37
C ASP A 170 21.14 -0.98 12.37
N PRO A 171 21.02 0.35 12.51
CA PRO A 171 20.06 0.97 13.42
C PRO A 171 18.62 0.48 13.24
N VAL A 172 18.22 0.07 12.03
CA VAL A 172 16.86 -0.44 11.77
C VAL A 172 16.55 -1.72 12.55
N ASN A 173 17.56 -2.55 12.84
CA ASN A 173 17.45 -3.79 13.62
C ASN A 173 17.16 -3.54 15.11
N PHE A 174 17.11 -2.28 15.55
CA PHE A 174 16.78 -1.88 16.92
C PHE A 174 15.53 -1.00 17.00
N LYS A 175 14.73 -0.94 15.92
CA LYS A 175 13.52 -0.11 15.85
C LYS A 175 12.23 -0.88 16.15
N TYR A 176 12.12 -2.12 15.67
CA TYR A 176 10.86 -2.87 15.68
C TYR A 176 10.93 -4.11 16.56
N LYS A 177 9.84 -4.38 17.29
CA LYS A 177 9.66 -5.61 18.07
C LYS A 177 8.51 -6.42 17.51
N SER A 178 8.65 -7.75 17.49
CA SER A 178 7.55 -8.65 17.17
C SER A 178 6.48 -8.54 18.24
N VAL A 179 5.22 -8.61 17.83
CA VAL A 179 4.08 -8.53 18.74
C VAL A 179 3.02 -9.59 18.44
N LYS A 180 2.39 -10.08 19.50
CA LYS A 180 1.11 -10.79 19.44
C LYS A 180 0.02 -9.89 20.02
N ILE A 181 -1.12 -9.82 19.34
CA ILE A 181 -2.31 -9.12 19.85
C ILE A 181 -2.88 -9.93 21.00
N ASN A 182 -3.06 -9.30 22.16
CA ASN A 182 -3.63 -9.93 23.34
C ASN A 182 -5.17 -9.91 23.25
N ASP A 183 -5.75 -11.09 23.07
CA ASP A 183 -7.18 -11.33 22.87
C ASP A 183 -7.95 -11.56 24.18
N LYS A 184 -7.25 -11.62 25.33
CA LYS A 184 -7.83 -11.97 26.64
C LYS A 184 -7.98 -10.79 27.60
N ILE A 185 -7.94 -9.55 27.10
CA ILE A 185 -8.02 -8.36 27.96
C ILE A 185 -9.48 -7.98 28.14
N GLU A 186 -9.92 -7.83 29.39
CA GLU A 186 -11.14 -7.13 29.73
C GLU A 186 -10.93 -5.62 29.56
N LEU A 187 -11.64 -5.03 28.61
CA LEU A 187 -11.48 -3.65 28.19
C LEU A 187 -12.85 -2.95 28.21
N SER A 188 -12.85 -1.63 28.45
CA SER A 188 -14.06 -0.81 28.30
C SER A 188 -14.53 -0.79 26.84
N GLU A 189 -15.83 -0.50 26.61
CA GLU A 189 -16.44 -0.47 25.26
C GLU A 189 -15.67 0.40 24.26
N ASP A 190 -15.10 1.53 24.70
CA ASP A 190 -14.31 2.42 23.85
C ASP A 190 -13.02 1.76 23.32
N ILE A 191 -12.43 0.84 24.08
CA ILE A 191 -11.18 0.14 23.73
C ILE A 191 -11.48 -1.13 22.91
N GLU A 192 -12.69 -1.71 22.98
CA GLU A 192 -13.08 -2.81 22.08
C GLU A 192 -12.98 -2.41 20.60
N SER A 193 -13.36 -1.17 20.28
CA SER A 193 -13.23 -0.62 18.92
C SER A 193 -11.76 -0.59 18.45
N LEU A 194 -10.85 -0.30 19.38
CA LEU A 194 -9.41 -0.26 19.16
C LEU A 194 -8.82 -1.66 19.01
N LEU A 195 -9.24 -2.60 19.85
CA LEU A 195 -8.84 -4.01 19.77
C LEU A 195 -9.26 -4.61 18.42
N LYS A 196 -10.51 -4.37 17.97
CA LYS A 196 -11.00 -4.84 16.66
C LYS A 196 -10.13 -4.33 15.50
N LEU A 197 -9.67 -3.08 15.57
CA LEU A 197 -8.78 -2.50 14.56
C LEU A 197 -7.44 -3.25 14.45
N TYR A 198 -6.87 -3.69 15.58
CA TYR A 198 -5.58 -4.37 15.61
C TYR A 198 -5.68 -5.90 15.50
N GLN A 199 -6.82 -6.49 15.82
CA GLN A 199 -7.08 -7.92 15.59
C GLN A 199 -6.91 -8.29 14.12
N GLU A 200 -7.22 -7.39 13.18
CA GLU A 200 -6.94 -7.61 11.75
C GLU A 200 -5.45 -7.90 11.47
N MET A 201 -4.54 -7.36 12.27
CA MET A 201 -3.11 -7.58 12.11
C MET A 201 -2.70 -9.02 12.43
N SER A 202 -3.48 -9.74 13.27
CA SER A 202 -3.22 -11.14 13.60
C SER A 202 -3.32 -12.10 12.41
N PHE A 203 -3.84 -11.62 11.27
CA PHE A 203 -3.93 -12.40 10.04
C PHE A 203 -2.63 -12.42 9.23
N TYR A 204 -1.64 -11.60 9.59
CA TYR A 204 -0.32 -11.58 8.95
C TYR A 204 0.62 -12.59 9.60
N HIS A 205 1.54 -13.15 8.81
CA HIS A 205 2.54 -14.10 9.30
C HIS A 205 3.53 -13.48 10.28
N GLN A 206 3.85 -12.21 10.06
CA GLN A 206 4.70 -11.40 10.92
C GLN A 206 3.95 -10.12 11.28
N VAL A 207 4.04 -9.73 12.55
CA VAL A 207 3.47 -8.48 13.05
C VAL A 207 4.50 -7.82 13.96
N VAL A 208 4.79 -6.55 13.68
CA VAL A 208 5.77 -5.77 14.43
C VAL A 208 5.21 -4.42 14.81
N VAL A 209 5.71 -3.89 15.92
CA VAL A 209 5.41 -2.53 16.38
C VAL A 209 6.71 -1.74 16.46
N LEU A 210 6.65 -0.45 16.10
CA LEU A 210 7.74 0.47 16.36
C LEU A 210 7.92 0.61 17.88
N TYR A 211 9.10 0.31 18.41
CA TYR A 211 9.36 0.34 19.85
C TYR A 211 9.14 1.74 20.44
N ASP A 212 9.53 2.78 19.71
CA ASP A 212 9.31 4.18 20.09
C ASP A 212 7.82 4.55 20.20
N SER A 213 6.91 3.79 19.58
CA SER A 213 5.47 3.94 19.82
C SER A 213 5.06 3.48 21.21
N LEU A 214 5.65 2.40 21.73
CA LEU A 214 5.29 1.80 23.01
C LEU A 214 5.84 2.56 24.22
N ILE A 215 6.95 3.27 24.03
CA ILE A 215 7.54 4.15 25.05
C ILE A 215 7.17 5.63 24.84
N GLY A 216 6.34 5.91 23.84
CA GLY A 216 5.79 7.24 23.56
C GLY A 216 6.79 8.24 22.97
N LYS A 217 7.94 7.81 22.44
CA LYS A 217 8.88 8.73 21.77
C LYS A 217 8.41 9.16 20.39
N ALA A 218 7.70 8.31 19.66
CA ALA A 218 7.25 8.58 18.29
C ALA A 218 6.06 9.55 18.20
N GLY A 219 5.29 9.75 19.28
CA GLY A 219 4.04 10.53 19.25
C GLY A 219 2.92 9.91 18.39
N GLN A 220 3.11 8.69 17.91
CA GLN A 220 2.16 7.91 17.15
C GLN A 220 2.40 6.41 17.38
N LEU A 221 1.35 5.61 17.27
CA LEU A 221 1.44 4.15 17.15
C LEU A 221 1.72 3.78 15.70
N VAL A 222 2.70 2.91 15.49
CA VAL A 222 3.03 2.32 14.19
C VAL A 222 3.09 0.80 14.36
N ILE A 223 2.17 0.10 13.71
CA ILE A 223 2.13 -1.36 13.66
C ILE A 223 2.09 -1.79 12.20
N ALA A 224 2.93 -2.76 11.85
CA ALA A 224 3.04 -3.30 10.51
C ALA A 224 2.88 -4.82 10.56
N GLY A 225 2.32 -5.39 9.51
CA GLY A 225 2.21 -6.83 9.34
C GLY A 225 2.37 -7.21 7.88
N TRP A 226 2.95 -8.39 7.63
CA TRP A 226 3.14 -8.89 6.27
C TRP A 226 3.07 -10.41 6.18
N TYR A 227 2.79 -10.89 4.97
CA TYR A 227 2.86 -12.30 4.61
C TYR A 227 4.30 -12.70 4.34
N ASP A 228 4.71 -13.78 4.97
CA ASP A 228 5.99 -14.44 4.78
C ASP A 228 5.84 -15.53 3.72
N LEU A 229 6.39 -15.27 2.53
CA LEU A 229 6.27 -16.17 1.38
C LEU A 229 7.26 -17.34 1.43
N SER A 230 8.33 -17.28 2.24
CA SER A 230 9.31 -18.37 2.32
C SER A 230 8.64 -19.66 2.78
N LYS A 231 7.66 -19.55 3.67
CA LYS A 231 6.88 -20.70 4.19
C LYS A 231 6.24 -21.56 3.10
N TYR A 232 5.88 -21.00 1.96
CA TYR A 232 5.32 -21.78 0.84
C TYR A 232 6.40 -22.40 -0.04
N VAL A 233 7.54 -21.71 -0.18
CA VAL A 233 8.72 -22.21 -0.91
C VAL A 233 9.36 -23.38 -0.17
N ASP A 234 9.55 -23.22 1.15
CA ASP A 234 10.14 -24.22 2.04
C ASP A 234 9.32 -25.52 2.03
N GLU A 235 8.00 -25.39 1.88
CA GLU A 235 7.04 -26.49 1.80
C GLU A 235 6.82 -27.02 0.37
N GLY A 236 7.48 -26.43 -0.62
CA GLY A 236 7.46 -26.87 -2.01
C GLY A 236 6.11 -26.71 -2.71
N ILE A 237 5.29 -25.75 -2.26
CA ILE A 237 3.93 -25.51 -2.75
C ILE A 237 3.94 -24.96 -4.17
N SER A 238 3.11 -25.53 -5.04
CA SER A 238 2.94 -25.08 -6.42
C SER A 238 2.09 -23.81 -6.46
N ILE A 239 2.73 -22.65 -6.57
CA ILE A 239 2.05 -21.35 -6.63
C ILE A 239 2.41 -20.62 -7.92
N THR A 240 1.39 -20.09 -8.59
CA THR A 240 1.52 -19.17 -9.74
C THR A 240 0.78 -17.87 -9.45
N TYR A 241 1.52 -16.77 -9.32
CA TYR A 241 0.96 -15.42 -9.30
C TYR A 241 0.67 -14.94 -10.71
N MET A 242 -0.46 -14.27 -10.89
CA MET A 242 -0.81 -13.61 -12.14
C MET A 242 -1.16 -12.17 -11.83
N SER A 243 -0.41 -11.20 -12.36
CA SER A 243 -0.79 -9.80 -12.16
C SER A 243 -0.31 -8.88 -13.27
N ASN A 244 -0.86 -7.67 -13.28
CA ASN A 244 -0.34 -6.58 -14.11
C ASN A 244 1.01 -6.10 -13.59
N LYS A 245 2.01 -6.07 -14.47
CA LYS A 245 3.39 -5.63 -14.16
C LYS A 245 3.85 -6.13 -12.78
N PHE A 246 3.79 -7.44 -12.58
CA PHE A 246 3.99 -8.05 -11.25
C PHE A 246 5.33 -7.64 -10.63
N GLU A 247 6.36 -7.46 -11.44
CA GLU A 247 7.71 -7.05 -11.06
C GLU A 247 7.76 -5.64 -10.44
N SER A 248 6.79 -4.79 -10.79
CA SER A 248 6.65 -3.45 -10.24
C SER A 248 5.96 -3.44 -8.87
N SER A 249 5.28 -4.54 -8.49
CA SER A 249 4.59 -4.66 -7.20
C SER A 249 5.57 -4.68 -6.02
N LEU A 250 5.12 -4.17 -4.88
CA LEU A 250 5.84 -4.19 -3.62
C LEU A 250 6.07 -5.64 -3.14
N LEU A 251 5.11 -6.55 -3.39
CA LEU A 251 5.27 -7.98 -3.08
C LEU A 251 6.47 -8.58 -3.82
N TYR A 252 6.58 -8.37 -5.14
CA TYR A 252 7.73 -8.84 -5.90
C TYR A 252 9.00 -8.14 -5.45
N LYS A 253 9.01 -6.82 -5.27
CA LYS A 253 10.20 -6.09 -4.82
C LYS A 253 10.74 -6.60 -3.48
N ARG A 254 9.86 -7.00 -2.55
CA ARG A 254 10.26 -7.60 -1.27
C ARG A 254 10.80 -9.02 -1.40
N TRP A 255 10.20 -9.81 -2.28
CA TRP A 255 10.39 -11.26 -2.33
C TRP A 255 10.96 -11.77 -3.66
N SER A 256 11.55 -10.90 -4.48
CA SER A 256 11.96 -11.19 -5.87
C SER A 256 12.83 -12.43 -6.01
N TYR A 257 13.68 -12.71 -5.01
CA TYR A 257 14.53 -13.89 -4.96
C TYR A 257 13.77 -15.23 -4.87
N LEU A 258 12.51 -15.22 -4.43
CA LEU A 258 11.62 -16.38 -4.37
C LEU A 258 10.88 -16.65 -5.69
N PHE A 259 10.94 -15.73 -6.65
CA PHE A 259 10.14 -15.76 -7.86
C PHE A 259 10.91 -16.21 -9.11
N GLU A 260 10.16 -16.81 -10.03
CA GLU A 260 10.57 -17.16 -11.39
C GLU A 260 9.46 -16.80 -12.39
N GLU A 261 9.84 -16.09 -13.46
CA GLU A 261 8.89 -15.69 -14.51
C GLU A 261 8.52 -16.88 -15.37
N VAL A 262 7.22 -17.05 -15.64
CA VAL A 262 6.70 -17.95 -16.66
C VAL A 262 6.20 -17.11 -17.81
N LYS A 263 6.94 -17.16 -18.93
CA LYS A 263 6.52 -16.50 -20.16
C LYS A 263 5.41 -17.29 -20.82
N ILE A 264 4.29 -16.63 -21.03
CA ILE A 264 3.11 -17.21 -21.66
C ILE A 264 2.65 -16.31 -22.80
N GLU A 265 2.02 -16.93 -23.79
CA GLU A 265 1.28 -16.20 -24.81
C GLU A 265 -0.15 -16.00 -24.31
N VAL A 266 -0.57 -14.75 -24.19
CA VAL A 266 -1.92 -14.39 -23.73
C VAL A 266 -2.71 -13.81 -24.90
N LYS A 267 -3.98 -14.22 -25.01
CA LYS A 267 -4.86 -13.99 -26.16
C LYS A 267 -4.85 -12.57 -26.75
N TYR A 268 -4.66 -11.56 -25.91
CA TYR A 268 -4.76 -10.16 -26.33
C TYR A 268 -3.47 -9.36 -26.19
N SER A 269 -2.30 -10.01 -26.00
CA SER A 269 -1.00 -9.32 -25.86
C SER A 269 -0.76 -8.27 -26.93
N ASP A 270 -1.01 -8.63 -28.19
CA ASP A 270 -0.64 -7.84 -29.36
C ASP A 270 -1.60 -6.65 -29.58
N LYS A 271 -2.78 -6.70 -28.95
CA LYS A 271 -3.77 -5.63 -29.02
C LYS A 271 -3.54 -4.54 -27.98
N ILE A 272 -2.75 -4.81 -26.94
CA ILE A 272 -2.61 -3.89 -25.81
C ILE A 272 -2.02 -2.55 -26.22
N GLN A 273 -0.97 -2.54 -27.05
CA GLN A 273 -0.36 -1.27 -27.47
C GLN A 273 -1.34 -0.41 -28.27
N THR A 274 -2.11 -1.03 -29.17
CA THR A 274 -3.16 -0.36 -29.92
C THR A 274 -4.24 0.20 -28.99
N ASN A 275 -4.60 -0.53 -27.93
CA ASN A 275 -5.58 -0.09 -26.95
C ASN A 275 -5.07 1.02 -26.03
N ASP A 276 -3.80 0.99 -25.64
CA ASP A 276 -3.16 2.09 -24.90
C ASP A 276 -3.23 3.40 -25.74
N ASN A 277 -3.02 3.30 -27.05
CA ASN A 277 -3.13 4.44 -27.97
C ASN A 277 -4.56 4.98 -28.14
N ARG A 278 -5.59 4.27 -27.67
CA ARG A 278 -6.99 4.71 -27.66
C ARG A 278 -7.35 5.54 -26.42
N ILE A 279 -6.39 5.76 -25.50
CA ILE A 279 -6.58 6.57 -24.29
C ILE A 279 -6.15 8.01 -24.57
N ASP A 280 -7.05 8.96 -24.33
CA ASP A 280 -6.80 10.40 -24.38
C ASP A 280 -6.88 10.98 -22.97
N VAL A 281 -5.76 11.47 -22.44
CA VAL A 281 -5.68 11.97 -21.06
C VAL A 281 -5.79 13.48 -21.04
N LYS A 282 -6.69 14.00 -20.22
CA LYS A 282 -6.84 15.43 -19.94
C LYS A 282 -6.51 15.70 -18.47
N TYR A 283 -5.67 16.70 -18.21
CA TYR A 283 -5.25 17.04 -16.85
C TYR A 283 -5.28 18.55 -16.58
N PHE A 284 -5.32 18.96 -15.32
CA PHE A 284 -5.57 20.36 -14.96
C PHE A 284 -4.36 21.06 -14.31
N PHE A 285 -3.49 20.30 -13.65
CA PHE A 285 -2.42 20.85 -12.82
C PHE A 285 -1.04 20.31 -13.19
N ASP A 286 -0.05 21.20 -13.41
CA ASP A 286 1.34 20.78 -13.61
C ASP A 286 2.04 20.59 -12.25
N CYS A 287 2.41 19.34 -11.94
CA CYS A 287 3.26 19.04 -10.80
C CYS A 287 4.64 19.67 -10.97
N THR A 288 5.20 20.20 -9.90
CA THR A 288 6.56 20.75 -9.88
C THR A 288 7.34 20.21 -8.69
N LYS A 289 8.66 20.42 -8.67
CA LYS A 289 9.48 20.08 -7.49
C LYS A 289 8.96 20.67 -6.18
N LYS A 290 8.21 21.78 -6.25
CA LYS A 290 7.71 22.52 -5.09
C LYS A 290 6.21 22.37 -4.89
N ASP A 291 5.45 21.93 -5.88
CA ASP A 291 4.00 21.79 -5.79
C ASP A 291 3.59 20.40 -6.24
N ARG A 292 2.97 19.67 -5.31
CA ARG A 292 2.55 18.30 -5.56
C ARG A 292 1.10 18.31 -5.99
N GLY A 293 0.73 17.32 -6.79
CA GLY A 293 -0.61 17.16 -7.33
C GLY A 293 -1.69 16.86 -6.28
N LEU A 294 -2.68 16.08 -6.67
CA LEU A 294 -3.85 15.83 -5.83
C LEU A 294 -3.47 15.18 -4.50
N SER A 295 -4.07 15.65 -3.41
CA SER A 295 -3.91 15.03 -2.09
C SER A 295 -5.25 14.79 -1.40
N LYS A 296 -5.32 13.76 -0.54
CA LYS A 296 -6.52 13.45 0.25
C LYS A 296 -7.01 14.65 1.07
N GLY A 297 -6.08 15.45 1.61
CA GLY A 297 -6.40 16.63 2.41
C GLY A 297 -7.15 17.72 1.62
N MET A 298 -6.93 17.82 0.32
CA MET A 298 -7.64 18.77 -0.56
C MET A 298 -9.12 18.38 -0.77
N MET A 299 -9.47 17.14 -0.44
CA MET A 299 -10.80 16.57 -0.71
C MET A 299 -11.65 16.31 0.54
N CYS A 300 -11.04 16.10 1.72
CA CYS A 300 -11.76 15.58 2.90
C CYS A 300 -11.77 16.51 4.14
N ASN A 301 -11.12 17.68 4.11
CA ASN A 301 -10.95 18.56 5.29
C ASN A 301 -12.15 19.49 5.56
N GLY A 302 -13.39 18.98 5.53
CA GLY A 302 -14.62 19.76 5.78
C GLY A 302 -14.97 20.81 4.72
N LYS A 303 -14.02 21.19 3.86
CA LYS A 303 -14.21 22.02 2.68
C LYS A 303 -13.27 21.54 1.56
N LEU A 304 -13.77 21.54 0.32
CA LEU A 304 -12.94 21.34 -0.87
C LEU A 304 -11.95 22.47 -1.06
N ASP A 305 -10.71 22.12 -1.38
CA ASP A 305 -9.70 23.05 -1.87
C ASP A 305 -10.21 23.86 -3.08
N SER A 306 -9.76 25.11 -3.23
CA SER A 306 -10.23 26.00 -4.30
C SER A 306 -9.92 25.45 -5.69
N ASN A 307 -8.74 24.86 -5.90
CA ASN A 307 -8.39 24.30 -7.20
C ASN A 307 -9.26 23.08 -7.51
N VAL A 308 -9.47 22.19 -6.52
CA VAL A 308 -10.33 21.02 -6.69
C VAL A 308 -11.77 21.42 -6.98
N ARG A 309 -12.26 22.51 -6.37
CA ARG A 309 -13.60 23.05 -6.64
C ARG A 309 -13.72 23.55 -8.08
N LEU A 310 -12.75 24.30 -8.59
CA LEU A 310 -12.75 24.78 -9.97
C LEU A 310 -12.77 23.62 -10.98
N VAL A 311 -11.95 22.59 -10.74
CA VAL A 311 -11.96 21.36 -11.55
C VAL A 311 -13.31 20.66 -11.48
N MET A 312 -13.92 20.55 -10.29
CA MET A 312 -15.23 19.93 -10.12
C MET A 312 -16.33 20.69 -10.88
N GLU A 313 -16.33 22.02 -10.83
CA GLU A 313 -17.30 22.88 -11.54
C GLU A 313 -17.13 22.78 -13.06
N TYR A 314 -15.88 22.82 -13.55
CA TYR A 314 -15.58 22.58 -14.95
C TYR A 314 -16.12 21.21 -15.43
N LEU A 315 -15.80 20.13 -14.71
CA LEU A 315 -16.23 18.78 -15.07
C LEU A 315 -17.75 18.62 -15.04
N LYS A 316 -18.46 19.24 -14.09
CA LYS A 316 -19.93 19.21 -14.06
C LYS A 316 -20.57 19.86 -15.27
N ASN A 317 -19.95 20.93 -15.78
CA ASN A 317 -20.45 21.62 -16.98
C ASN A 317 -20.09 20.86 -18.25
N GLU A 318 -18.83 20.43 -18.38
CA GLU A 318 -18.31 19.69 -19.53
C GLU A 318 -19.05 18.36 -19.73
N LEU A 319 -19.40 17.67 -18.65
CA LEU A 319 -19.96 16.32 -18.69
C LEU A 319 -21.48 16.27 -18.47
N LYS A 320 -22.19 17.41 -18.52
CA LYS A 320 -23.60 17.53 -18.10
C LYS A 320 -24.57 16.55 -18.78
N ASN A 321 -24.27 16.13 -20.01
CA ASN A 321 -25.09 15.19 -20.80
C ASN A 321 -24.25 14.06 -21.40
N ILE A 322 -23.11 13.77 -20.79
CA ILE A 322 -22.23 12.69 -21.22
C ILE A 322 -22.43 11.54 -20.24
N ASP A 323 -22.45 10.31 -20.75
CA ASP A 323 -22.41 9.13 -19.89
C ASP A 323 -20.95 8.81 -19.55
N TYR A 324 -20.64 8.76 -18.26
CA TYR A 324 -19.30 8.54 -17.76
C TYR A 324 -19.32 7.87 -16.39
N TYR A 325 -18.19 7.29 -16.04
CA TYR A 325 -17.95 6.80 -14.70
C TYR A 325 -16.79 7.57 -14.06
N TRP A 326 -16.80 7.65 -12.74
CA TRP A 326 -15.80 8.43 -12.03
C TRP A 326 -15.48 7.85 -10.66
N THR A 327 -14.33 8.26 -10.12
CA THR A 327 -13.89 7.84 -8.80
C THR A 327 -13.26 8.97 -8.00
N THR A 328 -13.27 8.81 -6.68
CA THR A 328 -12.58 9.67 -5.73
C THR A 328 -12.27 8.87 -4.45
N ASN A 329 -11.47 9.45 -3.54
CA ASN A 329 -11.19 8.82 -2.26
C ASN A 329 -12.46 8.66 -1.39
N ASP A 330 -12.43 7.70 -0.47
CA ASP A 330 -13.46 7.56 0.54
C ASP A 330 -13.61 8.84 1.37
N LYS A 331 -14.86 9.20 1.68
CA LYS A 331 -15.22 10.44 2.44
C LYS A 331 -14.83 11.75 1.75
N SER A 332 -14.44 11.71 0.48
CA SER A 332 -14.20 12.91 -0.34
C SER A 332 -15.48 13.73 -0.51
N LEU A 333 -15.34 15.06 -0.47
CA LEU A 333 -16.39 16.02 -0.79
C LEU A 333 -16.54 16.24 -2.31
N PHE A 334 -15.63 15.71 -3.12
CA PHE A 334 -15.67 15.81 -4.58
C PHE A 334 -16.81 14.95 -5.12
N THR A 335 -17.67 15.55 -5.96
CA THR A 335 -18.86 14.87 -6.48
C THR A 335 -19.22 15.30 -7.90
N LEU A 336 -19.61 14.31 -8.71
CA LEU A 336 -20.03 14.45 -10.10
C LEU A 336 -21.33 13.65 -10.35
N GLY A 337 -22.05 13.96 -11.43
CA GLY A 337 -23.35 13.34 -11.75
C GLY A 337 -23.29 11.92 -12.33
N GLY A 338 -22.17 11.52 -12.94
CA GLY A 338 -22.00 10.20 -13.55
C GLY A 338 -21.91 9.04 -12.56
N ASN A 339 -21.66 7.83 -13.07
CA ASN A 339 -21.61 6.62 -12.25
C ASN A 339 -20.38 6.58 -11.35
N LYS A 340 -20.55 6.78 -10.04
CA LYS A 340 -19.46 6.72 -9.06
C LYS A 340 -19.09 5.27 -8.77
N ILE A 341 -17.84 4.91 -9.01
CA ILE A 341 -17.27 3.62 -8.66
C ILE A 341 -16.06 3.81 -7.74
N THR A 342 -15.73 2.82 -6.92
CA THR A 342 -14.47 2.82 -6.15
C THR A 342 -13.26 2.82 -7.10
N PRO A 343 -12.07 3.27 -6.67
CA PRO A 343 -10.89 3.27 -7.54
C PRO A 343 -10.43 1.86 -7.93
N ASN A 344 -10.56 0.90 -7.00
CA ASN A 344 -10.15 -0.48 -7.20
C ASN A 344 -11.37 -1.35 -7.58
N GLN A 345 -11.55 -1.59 -8.88
CA GLN A 345 -12.71 -2.28 -9.46
C GLN A 345 -12.34 -3.58 -10.19
N ARG A 346 -11.44 -4.35 -9.59
CA ARG A 346 -11.01 -5.63 -10.16
C ARG A 346 -12.22 -6.51 -10.53
N GLY A 347 -12.27 -6.91 -11.80
CA GLY A 347 -13.24 -7.84 -12.41
C GLY A 347 -14.53 -7.28 -13.00
N MET A 348 -14.82 -6.00 -12.85
CA MET A 348 -16.02 -5.43 -13.47
C MET A 348 -15.86 -5.29 -14.99
N ASN A 349 -16.78 -5.86 -15.77
CA ASN A 349 -16.80 -5.74 -17.24
C ASN A 349 -17.99 -4.89 -17.76
N HIS A 350 -18.86 -4.39 -16.90
CA HIS A 350 -20.08 -3.67 -17.32
C HIS A 350 -19.87 -2.21 -17.74
N LEU A 351 -18.61 -1.77 -17.88
CA LEU A 351 -18.24 -0.39 -18.24
C LEU A 351 -17.56 -0.31 -19.61
N MET A 352 -17.50 -1.42 -20.36
CA MET A 352 -16.84 -1.50 -21.68
C MET A 352 -17.56 -0.67 -22.76
N ASP A 353 -18.75 -0.16 -22.47
CA ASP A 353 -19.51 0.76 -23.33
C ASP A 353 -19.15 2.24 -23.06
N LYS A 354 -18.40 2.54 -21.99
CA LYS A 354 -18.10 3.93 -21.59
C LYS A 354 -16.88 4.48 -22.32
N THR A 355 -17.03 5.67 -22.89
CA THR A 355 -15.98 6.41 -23.61
C THR A 355 -15.40 7.58 -22.82
N VAL A 356 -15.92 7.85 -21.61
CA VAL A 356 -15.40 8.91 -20.73
C VAL A 356 -15.26 8.40 -19.30
N SER A 357 -14.13 8.73 -18.66
CA SER A 357 -13.88 8.43 -17.26
C SER A 357 -13.18 9.57 -16.52
N VAL A 358 -13.38 9.66 -15.22
CA VAL A 358 -12.76 10.69 -14.37
C VAL A 358 -12.11 10.04 -13.14
N PHE A 359 -10.80 10.21 -12.98
CA PHE A 359 -10.03 9.70 -11.86
C PHE A 359 -9.59 10.86 -10.94
N MET A 360 -10.35 11.09 -9.87
CA MET A 360 -10.11 12.16 -8.90
C MET A 360 -9.82 11.57 -7.52
N ALA A 361 -8.89 10.63 -7.48
CA ALA A 361 -8.44 9.95 -6.26
C ALA A 361 -6.94 10.15 -6.07
N ALA A 362 -6.54 10.57 -4.87
CA ALA A 362 -5.16 10.54 -4.42
C ALA A 362 -4.96 9.27 -3.61
N MET A 363 -4.30 8.26 -4.18
CA MET A 363 -4.15 6.96 -3.53
C MET A 363 -2.91 6.90 -2.63
N ASN A 364 -2.14 8.00 -2.60
CA ASN A 364 -1.10 8.31 -1.63
C ASN A 364 -1.25 7.57 -0.29
N ALA A 365 -0.20 6.83 0.06
CA ALA A 365 -0.04 6.25 1.37
C ALA A 365 0.01 7.36 2.45
N HIS A 366 -0.18 6.99 3.72
CA HIS A 366 -0.12 7.96 4.81
C HIS A 366 1.17 8.81 4.71
N PRO A 367 1.19 10.13 4.96
CA PRO A 367 2.38 10.96 4.73
C PRO A 367 3.66 10.44 5.40
N ASN A 368 3.50 9.72 6.51
CA ASN A 368 4.59 9.10 7.27
C ASN A 368 4.88 7.63 6.89
N SER A 369 4.06 6.96 6.06
CA SER A 369 4.25 5.54 5.76
C SER A 369 5.48 5.26 4.93
N ALA A 370 5.91 6.20 4.08
CA ALA A 370 7.07 6.00 3.22
C ALA A 370 8.36 5.77 4.02
N GLU A 371 8.51 6.41 5.18
CA GLU A 371 9.65 6.18 6.07
C GLU A 371 9.62 4.77 6.67
N TYR A 372 8.46 4.35 7.19
CA TYR A 372 8.30 3.03 7.81
C TYR A 372 8.40 1.88 6.82
N LEU A 373 7.85 2.04 5.61
CA LEU A 373 7.97 1.03 4.56
C LEU A 373 9.40 0.96 3.99
N ARG A 374 10.13 2.07 4.00
CA ARG A 374 11.56 2.08 3.69
C ARG A 374 12.37 1.36 4.75
N ASP A 375 12.12 1.64 6.03
CA ASP A 375 12.76 0.93 7.13
C ASP A 375 12.52 -0.59 7.03
N LEU A 376 11.27 -1.01 6.87
CA LEU A 376 10.88 -2.43 6.92
C LEU A 376 11.27 -3.22 5.67
N PHE A 377 11.20 -2.60 4.49
CA PHE A 377 11.27 -3.31 3.20
C PHE A 377 12.15 -2.63 2.14
N ASN A 378 12.83 -1.53 2.50
CA ASN A 378 13.64 -0.72 1.59
C ASN A 378 12.87 -0.17 0.37
N PHE A 379 11.57 0.08 0.52
CA PHE A 379 10.77 0.70 -0.55
C PHE A 379 11.01 2.19 -0.66
N THR A 380 11.01 2.69 -1.89
CA THR A 380 11.02 4.10 -2.20
C THR A 380 9.61 4.67 -2.21
N THR A 381 9.49 6.00 -2.14
CA THR A 381 8.20 6.66 -2.34
C THR A 381 7.60 6.34 -3.71
N GLN A 382 8.45 6.22 -4.74
CA GLN A 382 7.99 5.90 -6.10
C GLN A 382 7.38 4.51 -6.17
N ASP A 383 7.97 3.51 -5.50
CA ASP A 383 7.42 2.15 -5.47
C ASP A 383 6.00 2.12 -4.91
N ILE A 384 5.77 2.91 -3.85
CA ILE A 384 4.48 3.02 -3.18
C ILE A 384 3.46 3.72 -4.08
N VAL A 385 3.86 4.79 -4.77
CA VAL A 385 2.99 5.53 -5.70
C VAL A 385 2.62 4.67 -6.92
N GLU A 386 3.60 3.94 -7.47
CA GLU A 386 3.39 3.03 -8.59
C GLU A 386 2.29 2.01 -8.28
N GLU A 387 2.38 1.29 -7.14
CA GLU A 387 1.40 0.27 -6.79
C GLU A 387 0.04 0.86 -6.38
N TYR A 388 0.03 1.84 -5.48
CA TYR A 388 -1.23 2.31 -4.90
C TYR A 388 -2.00 3.24 -5.82
N GLU A 389 -1.32 4.02 -6.65
CA GLU A 389 -1.94 5.04 -7.49
C GLU A 389 -1.93 4.66 -8.96
N PHE A 390 -0.76 4.49 -9.57
CA PHE A 390 -0.65 4.38 -11.02
C PHE A 390 -1.22 3.06 -11.55
N GLU A 391 -0.90 1.93 -10.90
CA GLU A 391 -1.46 0.64 -11.27
C GLU A 391 -2.97 0.58 -11.01
N THR A 392 -3.45 1.18 -9.92
CA THR A 392 -4.91 1.28 -9.65
C THR A 392 -5.62 2.12 -10.70
N MET A 393 -5.03 3.25 -11.09
CA MET A 393 -5.56 4.13 -12.12
C MET A 393 -5.57 3.46 -13.50
N TYR A 394 -4.49 2.79 -13.89
CA TYR A 394 -4.43 2.05 -15.15
C TYR A 394 -5.52 0.97 -15.22
N GLN A 395 -5.71 0.20 -14.15
CA GLN A 395 -6.79 -0.79 -14.06
C GLN A 395 -8.19 -0.18 -14.08
N PHE A 396 -8.37 1.02 -13.54
CA PHE A 396 -9.64 1.76 -13.59
C PHE A 396 -9.99 2.22 -15.01
N ILE A 397 -9.00 2.69 -15.76
CA ILE A 397 -9.18 3.15 -17.15
C ILE A 397 -9.46 1.97 -18.08
N TYR A 398 -8.79 0.83 -17.88
CA TYR A 398 -9.00 -0.42 -18.61
C TYR A 398 -10.35 -1.11 -18.32
N ARG A 399 -11.30 -0.41 -17.70
CA ARG A 399 -12.72 -0.81 -17.58
C ARG A 399 -13.59 -0.21 -18.67
N SER A 400 -13.14 0.88 -19.29
CA SER A 400 -13.81 1.59 -20.39
C SER A 400 -13.78 0.79 -21.70
N VAL A 401 -14.25 1.44 -22.78
CA VAL A 401 -14.25 0.92 -24.16
C VAL A 401 -12.90 0.40 -24.66
N VAL A 402 -11.78 0.80 -24.06
CA VAL A 402 -10.45 0.24 -24.41
C VAL A 402 -10.32 -1.24 -24.11
N ARG A 403 -11.19 -1.81 -23.27
CA ARG A 403 -11.23 -3.25 -22.99
C ARG A 403 -12.04 -4.02 -24.04
N ASP A 404 -12.87 -3.33 -24.84
CA ASP A 404 -13.49 -3.93 -26.01
C ASP A 404 -12.45 -4.01 -27.14
N TYR A 405 -11.96 -5.23 -27.34
CA TYR A 405 -10.96 -5.58 -28.36
C TYR A 405 -11.51 -5.66 -29.79
N SER A 406 -12.82 -5.49 -29.96
CA SER A 406 -13.50 -5.39 -31.25
C SER A 406 -13.80 -3.94 -31.66
N SER A 407 -13.81 -3.02 -30.69
CA SER A 407 -14.03 -1.59 -30.91
C SER A 407 -12.72 -0.85 -31.23
N SER A 408 -12.82 0.21 -32.05
CA SER A 408 -11.76 1.18 -32.27
C SER A 408 -11.98 2.50 -31.52
N GLU A 409 -13.05 2.61 -30.73
CA GLU A 409 -13.43 3.85 -30.05
C GLU A 409 -12.39 4.27 -29.00
N ARG A 410 -12.25 5.58 -28.81
CA ARG A 410 -11.29 6.16 -27.86
C ARG A 410 -11.98 6.44 -26.53
N VAL A 411 -11.20 6.45 -25.46
CA VAL A 411 -11.64 6.89 -24.12
C VAL A 411 -10.99 8.21 -23.76
N ILE A 412 -11.77 9.17 -23.28
CA ILE A 412 -11.26 10.39 -22.63
C ILE A 412 -11.17 10.14 -21.13
N VAL A 413 -9.99 10.39 -20.56
CA VAL A 413 -9.72 10.24 -19.13
C VAL A 413 -9.35 11.59 -18.55
N TYR A 414 -10.13 12.06 -17.58
CA TYR A 414 -9.79 13.26 -16.81
C TYR A 414 -9.06 12.86 -15.52
N VAL A 415 -7.86 13.39 -15.32
CA VAL A 415 -7.05 13.26 -14.11
C VAL A 415 -6.73 14.63 -13.54
N PHE A 416 -6.31 14.73 -12.28
CA PHE A 416 -6.09 16.06 -11.69
C PHE A 416 -4.79 16.69 -12.20
N ASP A 417 -3.70 15.94 -12.21
CA ASP A 417 -2.36 16.49 -12.38
C ASP A 417 -1.48 15.74 -13.39
N SER A 418 -0.35 16.35 -13.73
CA SER A 418 0.59 15.84 -14.71
C SER A 418 1.27 14.54 -14.28
N GLU A 419 1.51 14.31 -12.98
CA GLU A 419 2.12 13.05 -12.52
C GLU A 419 1.17 11.88 -12.84
N GLN A 420 -0.13 12.03 -12.56
CA GLN A 420 -1.14 11.07 -12.99
C GLN A 420 -1.23 10.97 -14.52
N ALA A 421 -1.20 12.10 -15.22
CA ALA A 421 -1.38 12.13 -16.66
C ALA A 421 -0.31 11.37 -17.44
N TYR A 422 0.95 11.49 -17.01
CA TYR A 422 2.10 10.85 -17.65
C TYR A 422 2.44 9.47 -17.08
N ALA A 423 1.74 9.00 -16.04
CA ALA A 423 1.96 7.68 -15.45
C ALA A 423 1.41 6.52 -16.30
N ILE A 424 0.49 6.80 -17.23
CA ILE A 424 -0.17 5.79 -18.05
C ILE A 424 0.21 5.92 -19.53
N PRO A 425 0.45 4.80 -20.24
CA PRO A 425 0.51 4.80 -21.69
C PRO A 425 -0.79 5.36 -22.27
N SER A 426 -0.68 6.33 -23.18
CA SER A 426 -1.82 7.01 -23.79
C SER A 426 -1.48 7.48 -25.20
N GLY A 427 -2.50 7.64 -26.04
CA GLY A 427 -2.35 8.18 -27.39
C GLY A 427 -2.21 9.71 -27.41
N SER A 428 -2.78 10.40 -26.42
CA SER A 428 -2.60 11.84 -26.26
C SER A 428 -2.68 12.27 -24.79
N VAL A 429 -1.98 13.35 -24.47
CA VAL A 429 -2.03 14.02 -23.17
C VAL A 429 -2.23 15.52 -23.39
N GLN A 430 -3.28 16.09 -22.82
CA GLN A 430 -3.64 17.50 -22.98
C GLN A 430 -3.88 18.18 -21.63
N LYS A 431 -3.26 19.35 -21.43
CA LYS A 431 -3.57 20.21 -20.29
C LYS A 431 -4.82 21.05 -20.57
N ILE A 432 -5.73 21.10 -19.61
CA ILE A 432 -6.82 22.07 -19.52
C ILE A 432 -6.40 23.12 -18.51
N ASP A 433 -6.09 24.32 -18.99
CA ASP A 433 -5.69 25.41 -18.12
C ASP A 433 -6.92 26.13 -17.54
N LEU A 434 -7.16 25.94 -16.25
CA LEU A 434 -8.20 26.63 -15.49
C LEU A 434 -7.63 27.77 -14.62
N GLY A 435 -6.35 28.13 -14.80
CA GLY A 435 -5.68 29.13 -13.95
C GLY A 435 -5.50 28.67 -12.50
N LEU A 436 -5.26 27.36 -12.29
CA LEU A 436 -5.13 26.79 -10.95
C LEU A 436 -3.93 27.40 -10.20
N SER A 437 -4.15 27.78 -8.94
CA SER A 437 -3.15 28.46 -8.12
C SER A 437 -2.22 27.47 -7.41
N SER A 438 -0.96 27.83 -7.16
CA SER A 438 -0.09 26.98 -6.34
C SER A 438 -0.59 26.94 -4.89
N ASN A 439 -0.81 25.74 -4.35
CA ASN A 439 -1.45 25.56 -3.03
C ASN A 439 -0.50 25.77 -1.83
N LYS A 440 0.77 26.16 -2.06
CA LYS A 440 1.65 26.51 -0.95
C LYS A 440 1.39 27.93 -0.45
N LYS A 441 0.79 28.02 0.73
CA LYS A 441 1.10 29.09 1.68
C LYS A 441 2.63 29.20 1.78
N LYS A 442 3.19 30.41 1.62
CA LYS A 442 4.57 30.71 2.01
C LYS A 442 4.82 30.00 3.34
N THR A 443 5.82 29.12 3.39
CA THR A 443 6.23 28.39 4.60
C THR A 443 6.05 29.30 5.80
N GLY A 444 5.18 28.89 6.74
CA GLY A 444 4.89 29.66 7.94
C GLY A 444 6.20 30.17 8.55
N SER A 445 6.17 31.43 8.98
CA SER A 445 7.25 32.10 9.68
C SER A 445 7.93 31.10 10.62
N LYS A 446 9.24 30.87 10.45
CA LYS A 446 10.04 30.17 11.47
C LYS A 446 9.67 30.79 12.82
N GLU A 447 9.37 29.98 13.83
CA GLU A 447 9.09 30.45 15.19
C GLU A 447 10.04 31.61 15.49
N LYS A 448 9.48 32.80 15.74
CA LYS A 448 10.28 33.97 16.12
C LYS A 448 10.91 33.61 17.47
N ILE A 449 12.17 33.20 17.44
CA ILE A 449 12.98 33.09 18.64
C ILE A 449 12.98 34.49 19.26
N ASP A 450 12.50 34.63 20.48
CA ASP A 450 12.58 35.88 21.21
C ASP A 450 13.95 35.92 21.90
N ALA A 451 14.82 36.80 21.39
CA ALA A 451 16.20 36.95 21.85
C ALA A 451 16.82 38.19 21.16
N PRO A 452 17.79 38.87 21.78
CA PRO A 452 18.52 39.98 21.19
C PRO A 452 19.15 39.62 19.85
N LEU A 453 19.20 40.59 18.92
CA LEU A 453 19.73 40.37 17.57
C LEU A 453 21.20 39.92 17.59
N ALA A 454 22.00 40.47 18.52
CA ALA A 454 23.39 40.07 18.74
C ALA A 454 23.50 38.59 19.16
N LEU A 455 22.66 38.15 20.09
CA LEU A 455 22.61 36.76 20.54
C LEU A 455 22.20 35.80 19.42
N LYS A 456 21.19 36.19 18.62
CA LYS A 456 20.74 35.43 17.44
C LYS A 456 21.86 35.26 16.41
N ASN A 457 22.61 36.31 16.13
CA ASN A 457 23.72 36.28 15.16
C ASN A 457 24.88 35.41 15.66
N ASN A 458 25.23 35.53 16.94
CA ASN A 458 26.24 34.69 17.58
C ASN A 458 25.83 33.21 17.59
N PHE A 459 24.57 32.92 17.94
CA PHE A 459 24.04 31.57 17.91
C PHE A 459 23.99 30.99 16.49
N LYS A 460 23.58 31.76 15.49
CA LYS A 460 23.54 31.32 14.08
C LYS A 460 24.93 30.91 13.59
N THR A 461 25.94 31.71 13.93
CA THR A 461 27.35 31.43 13.60
C THR A 461 27.83 30.17 14.30
N TRP A 462 27.58 30.05 15.61
CA TRP A 462 27.94 28.86 16.38
C TRP A 462 27.23 27.60 15.85
N LYS A 463 25.92 27.69 15.60
CA LYS A 463 25.07 26.60 15.10
C LYS A 463 25.54 26.09 13.75
N SER A 464 25.91 26.98 12.82
CA SER A 464 26.40 26.55 11.50
C SER A 464 27.62 25.61 11.55
N ARG A 465 28.45 25.72 12.60
CA ARG A 465 29.69 24.95 12.76
C ARG A 465 29.52 23.68 13.61
N ASN A 466 28.51 23.67 14.47
CA ASN A 466 28.36 22.67 15.54
C ASN A 466 27.07 21.88 15.46
N ASN A 467 26.06 22.32 14.70
CA ASN A 467 24.82 21.58 14.49
C ASN A 467 25.13 20.33 13.64
N ASN A 468 24.58 19.18 14.02
CA ASN A 468 24.79 17.88 13.41
C ASN A 468 26.10 17.15 13.81
N ARG A 469 26.67 17.49 14.97
CA ARG A 469 27.76 16.72 15.59
C ARG A 469 27.18 15.85 16.71
N ALA A 470 27.78 14.69 16.99
CA ALA A 470 27.32 13.82 18.07
C ALA A 470 27.31 14.51 19.44
N ASP A 471 28.18 15.50 19.66
CA ASP A 471 28.31 16.26 20.90
C ASP A 471 27.65 17.66 20.84
N THR A 472 26.77 17.94 19.87
CA THR A 472 26.15 19.27 19.67
C THR A 472 25.54 19.84 20.95
N PHE A 473 24.83 19.04 21.75
CA PHE A 473 24.19 19.52 22.98
C PHE A 473 25.19 19.83 24.10
N ILE A 474 26.28 19.06 24.20
CA ILE A 474 27.36 19.33 25.16
C ILE A 474 28.08 20.64 24.78
N ARG A 475 28.35 20.81 23.49
CA ARG A 475 28.96 22.05 22.96
C ARG A 475 28.04 23.25 23.13
N PHE A 476 26.72 23.06 23.01
CA PHE A 476 25.73 24.12 23.23
C PHE A 476 25.79 24.63 24.67
N ASN A 477 25.78 23.72 25.66
CA ASN A 477 25.87 24.11 27.08
C ASN A 477 27.17 24.90 27.37
N LYS A 478 28.31 24.44 26.86
CA LYS A 478 29.59 25.17 26.98
C LYS A 478 29.57 26.55 26.31
N TRP A 479 28.87 26.66 25.18
CA TRP A 479 28.70 27.94 24.49
C TRP A 479 27.80 28.89 25.28
N VAL A 480 26.71 28.40 25.86
CA VAL A 480 25.84 29.18 26.76
C VAL A 480 26.62 29.70 27.96
N GLU A 481 27.39 28.85 28.64
CA GLU A 481 28.24 29.26 29.76
C GLU A 481 29.25 30.35 29.37
N LYS A 482 29.83 30.25 28.17
CA LYS A 482 30.75 31.28 27.65
C LYS A 482 30.02 32.60 27.41
N VAL A 483 28.84 32.58 26.81
CA VAL A 483 28.03 33.77 26.53
C VAL A 483 27.59 34.46 27.81
N LEU A 484 27.15 33.71 28.82
CA LEU A 484 26.74 34.21 30.13
C LEU A 484 27.90 34.88 30.90
N ARG A 485 29.14 34.40 30.67
CA ARG A 485 30.36 34.98 31.25
C ARG A 485 30.82 36.24 30.52
N SER A 486 30.71 36.28 29.20
CA SER A 486 31.25 37.37 28.37
C SER A 486 30.28 38.51 28.09
N THR A 487 28.97 38.31 28.31
CA THR A 487 27.92 39.25 27.89
C THR A 487 26.90 39.41 29.00
N ILE A 488 27.03 40.47 29.79
CA ILE A 488 26.17 40.73 30.96
C ILE A 488 24.69 40.84 30.56
N GLU A 489 24.41 41.43 29.40
CA GLU A 489 23.07 41.62 28.83
C GLU A 489 22.34 40.32 28.46
N CYS A 490 23.03 39.18 28.39
CA CYS A 490 22.43 37.88 28.02
C CYS A 490 22.14 36.98 29.23
N ARG A 491 22.31 37.48 30.46
CA ARG A 491 22.19 36.67 31.69
C ARG A 491 20.76 36.24 32.03
N GLU A 492 19.77 37.01 31.58
CA GLU A 492 18.34 36.75 31.83
C GLU A 492 17.63 36.10 30.63
N GLU A 493 18.37 35.76 29.56
CA GLU A 493 17.81 35.22 28.32
C GLU A 493 17.46 33.72 28.42
N ASP A 494 16.34 33.31 27.82
CA ASP A 494 15.94 31.90 27.73
C ASP A 494 16.61 31.19 26.53
N PHE A 495 17.72 30.49 26.82
CA PHE A 495 18.44 29.69 25.82
C PHE A 495 17.70 28.42 25.39
N TYR A 496 16.60 28.03 26.05
CA TYR A 496 15.84 26.83 25.72
C TYR A 496 15.25 26.89 24.31
N GLN A 497 14.79 28.06 23.87
CA GLN A 497 14.26 28.26 22.52
C GLN A 497 15.35 28.09 21.45
N LEU A 498 16.57 28.55 21.72
CA LEU A 498 17.73 28.32 20.84
C LEU A 498 18.06 26.83 20.76
N ARG A 499 18.08 26.14 21.91
CA ARG A 499 18.40 24.71 22.04
C ARG A 499 17.45 23.82 21.23
N LYS A 500 16.15 24.12 21.24
CA LYS A 500 15.12 23.38 20.48
C LYS A 500 15.37 23.34 18.98
N THR A 501 16.07 24.34 18.46
CA THR A 501 16.37 24.41 17.02
C THR A 501 17.56 23.55 16.60
N LEU A 502 18.27 22.93 17.54
CA LEU A 502 19.44 22.10 17.27
C LEU A 502 19.04 20.69 16.85
N SER A 503 19.86 20.10 15.98
CA SER A 503 19.71 18.72 15.51
C SER A 503 21.08 18.05 15.50
N VAL A 504 21.13 16.77 15.88
CA VAL A 504 22.32 15.91 15.69
C VAL A 504 22.30 15.22 14.33
N GLU A 505 21.15 15.20 13.66
CA GLU A 505 20.99 14.65 12.32
C GLU A 505 21.33 15.71 11.26
N LYS A 506 22.19 15.36 10.30
CA LYS A 506 22.37 16.17 9.08
C LYS A 506 21.04 16.17 8.32
N LYS A 507 20.43 17.35 8.16
CA LYS A 507 19.39 17.52 7.14
C LYS A 507 20.05 17.33 5.78
N LEU A 508 19.66 16.25 5.09
CA LEU A 508 19.98 15.99 3.68
C LEU A 508 19.37 17.07 2.79
#